data_AF-A0A8H5CP12-F1
#
_entry.id   AF-A0A8H5CP12-F1
#
_cell.length_a   1.000
_cell.length_b   1.000
_cell.length_c   1.000
_cell.angle_alpha   90.00
_cell.angle_beta   90.00
_cell.angle_gamma   90.00
#
_symmetry.space_group_name_H-M   'P 1'
#
loop_
_entity.id
_entity.type
_entity.pdbx_description
1 polymer ?
#
loop_
_entity_poly.entity_id
_entity_poly.type
_entity_poly.pdbx_seq_one_letter_code
_entity_poly.pdbx_strand_id
1 'polypeptide(L)'
;MQPSSSSHKAWVDPASLPNHGDISAIGGNAADYIKQLNLNTYISYGVGNEDTFGYKVGKSVKFVDISVDRKEEKKGRLEATTVAELIVTKDMLNGAGMLHGGCVAYLIDNTGVLLLPLATNSIGP
;
A
#
# COMPACT_ATOMS: atom_id res chain seq x y z
N MET A 1 -30.83 25.67 -6.02
CA MET A 1 -29.70 25.56 -5.07
C MET A 1 -28.81 24.42 -5.55
N GLN A 2 -27.60 24.72 -6.02
CA GLN A 2 -26.61 23.69 -6.34
C GLN A 2 -26.12 23.05 -5.03
N PRO A 3 -25.97 21.72 -4.93
CA PRO A 3 -25.30 21.12 -3.80
C PRO A 3 -23.81 21.47 -3.87
N SER A 4 -23.30 22.15 -2.85
CA SER A 4 -21.89 22.46 -2.68
C SER A 4 -21.11 21.15 -2.58
N SER A 5 -20.23 20.87 -3.55
CA SER A 5 -19.28 19.77 -3.48
C SER A 5 -18.26 20.08 -2.39
N SER A 6 -18.50 19.61 -1.17
CA SER A 6 -17.48 19.64 -0.12
C SER A 6 -16.36 18.70 -0.55
N SER A 7 -15.25 19.25 -1.04
CA SER A 7 -14.05 18.46 -1.31
C SER A 7 -13.59 17.88 0.02
N HIS A 8 -13.74 16.57 0.22
CA HIS A 8 -13.12 15.86 1.32
C HIS A 8 -11.61 15.95 1.12
N LYS A 9 -10.99 16.96 1.74
CA LYS A 9 -9.55 17.11 1.72
C LYS A 9 -8.99 15.94 2.52
N ALA A 10 -8.27 15.03 1.86
CA ALA A 10 -7.57 13.96 2.55
C ALA A 10 -6.68 14.59 3.62
N TRP A 11 -6.66 13.99 4.82
CA TRP A 11 -5.83 14.48 5.93
C TRP A 11 -4.37 14.60 5.52
N VAL A 12 -3.93 13.74 4.59
CA VAL A 12 -2.73 13.97 3.79
C VAL A 12 -2.95 13.56 2.34
N ASP A 13 -2.35 14.31 1.41
CA ASP A 13 -2.35 14.02 -0.02
C ASP A 13 -1.22 13.02 -0.36
N PRO A 14 -1.54 11.78 -0.78
CA PRO A 14 -0.54 10.80 -1.17
C PRO A 14 0.40 11.29 -2.28
N ALA A 15 -0.09 12.13 -3.20
CA ALA A 15 0.72 12.65 -4.32
C ALA A 15 1.78 13.67 -3.87
N SER A 16 1.63 14.23 -2.66
CA SER A 16 2.60 15.14 -2.05
C SER A 16 3.74 14.43 -1.32
N LEU A 17 3.67 13.11 -1.18
CA LEU A 17 4.69 12.31 -0.51
C LEU A 17 5.99 12.22 -1.33
N PRO A 18 7.15 12.17 -0.68
CA PRO A 18 8.42 11.95 -1.37
C PRO A 18 8.44 10.57 -2.05
N ASN A 19 9.19 10.48 -3.15
CA ASN A 19 9.43 9.21 -3.82
C ASN A 19 10.30 8.29 -2.96
N HIS A 20 9.83 7.07 -2.77
CA HIS A 20 10.53 6.04 -2.03
C HIS A 20 10.82 4.82 -2.90
N GLY A 21 12.02 4.26 -2.74
CA GLY A 21 12.42 3.00 -3.38
C GLY A 21 12.46 3.07 -4.91
N ASP A 22 12.61 1.89 -5.51
CA ASP A 22 12.57 1.70 -6.97
C ASP A 22 11.39 0.79 -7.31
N ILE A 23 10.62 1.18 -8.33
CA ILE A 23 9.45 0.45 -8.81
C ILE A 23 9.75 -0.40 -10.04
N SER A 24 10.97 -0.38 -10.58
CA SER A 24 11.33 -1.08 -11.83
C SER A 24 11.11 -2.59 -11.77
N ALA A 25 11.21 -3.17 -10.57
CA ALA A 25 10.98 -4.59 -10.32
C ALA A 25 9.52 -4.94 -10.01
N ILE A 26 8.62 -3.94 -9.91
CA ILE A 26 7.20 -4.16 -9.60
C ILE A 26 6.44 -4.46 -10.89
N GLY A 27 5.98 -5.71 -11.00
CA GLY A 27 5.13 -6.19 -12.08
C GLY A 27 3.70 -5.63 -12.03
N GLY A 28 2.79 -6.32 -12.70
CA GLY A 28 1.37 -5.97 -12.72
C GLY A 28 1.00 -4.85 -13.69
N ASN A 29 -0.31 -4.72 -13.91
CA ASN A 29 -0.88 -3.87 -14.96
C ASN A 29 -1.17 -2.43 -14.54
N ALA A 30 -0.92 -2.07 -13.27
CA ALA A 30 -1.07 -0.69 -12.81
C ALA A 30 -0.03 0.23 -13.47
N ALA A 31 -0.40 1.49 -13.70
CA ALA A 31 0.54 2.48 -14.21
C ALA A 31 1.69 2.75 -13.23
N ASP A 32 2.88 3.07 -13.72
CA ASP A 32 4.07 3.32 -12.88
C ASP A 32 3.85 4.41 -11.83
N TYR A 33 3.11 5.47 -12.18
CA TYR A 33 2.72 6.50 -11.22
C TYR A 33 1.94 5.93 -10.02
N ILE A 34 1.03 4.97 -10.26
CA ILE A 34 0.28 4.30 -9.19
C ILE A 34 1.19 3.43 -8.36
N LYS A 35 2.11 2.68 -8.99
CA LYS A 35 3.09 1.84 -8.28
C LYS A 35 3.97 2.69 -7.37
N GLN A 36 4.45 3.85 -7.86
CA GLN A 36 5.23 4.79 -7.07
C GLN A 36 4.41 5.37 -5.92
N LEU A 37 3.16 5.79 -6.19
CA LEU A 37 2.28 6.35 -5.18
C LEU A 37 1.97 5.36 -4.04
N ASN A 38 1.75 4.10 -4.41
CA ASN A 38 1.55 2.99 -3.49
C ASN A 38 2.79 2.82 -2.58
N LEU A 39 3.98 2.74 -3.17
CA LEU A 39 5.23 2.62 -2.41
C LEU A 39 5.50 3.84 -1.51
N ASN A 40 5.23 5.05 -2.01
CA ASN A 40 5.40 6.28 -1.24
C ASN A 40 4.50 6.30 0.00
N THR A 41 3.23 5.91 -0.18
CA THR A 41 2.23 5.82 0.88
C THR A 41 2.63 4.76 1.89
N TYR A 42 3.05 3.58 1.43
CA TYR A 42 3.51 2.48 2.29
C TYR A 42 4.64 2.93 3.21
N ILE A 43 5.69 3.53 2.65
CA ILE A 43 6.87 3.91 3.43
C ILE A 43 6.55 5.08 4.35
N SER A 44 5.87 6.12 3.86
CA SER A 44 5.61 7.33 4.64
C SER A 44 4.63 7.12 5.78
N TYR A 45 3.56 6.34 5.57
CA TYR A 45 2.50 6.12 6.56
C TYR A 45 2.62 4.80 7.30
N GLY A 46 2.90 3.73 6.57
CA GLY A 46 2.84 2.40 7.15
C GLY A 46 4.12 2.00 7.87
N VAL A 47 5.26 2.32 7.27
CA VAL A 47 6.58 2.01 7.85
C VAL A 47 7.04 3.09 8.81
N GLY A 48 6.96 4.37 8.40
CA GLY A 48 7.41 5.49 9.21
C GLY A 48 8.93 5.57 9.36
N ASN A 49 9.38 6.13 10.48
CA ASN A 49 10.80 6.42 10.75
C ASN A 49 11.51 5.23 11.42
N GLU A 50 12.84 5.26 11.46
CA GLU A 50 13.63 4.12 11.96
C GLU A 50 13.37 3.74 13.42
N ASP A 51 12.90 4.71 14.21
CA ASP A 51 12.60 4.60 15.63
C ASP A 51 11.15 4.19 15.93
N THR A 52 10.32 3.97 14.91
CA THR A 52 8.91 3.59 15.10
C THR A 52 8.71 2.07 15.16
N PHE A 53 7.59 1.68 15.77
CA PHE A 53 7.19 0.29 15.85
C PHE A 53 7.10 -0.34 14.45
N GLY A 54 7.62 -1.56 14.31
CA GLY A 54 7.50 -2.32 13.07
C GLY A 54 8.40 -1.83 11.92
N TYR A 55 9.21 -0.76 12.09
CA TYR A 55 10.06 -0.22 11.03
C TYR A 55 10.90 -1.29 10.33
N LYS A 56 11.62 -2.13 11.09
CA LYS A 56 12.44 -3.21 10.53
C LYS A 56 11.62 -4.22 9.73
N VAL A 57 10.42 -4.53 10.21
CA VAL A 57 9.50 -5.46 9.55
C VAL A 57 8.99 -4.84 8.25
N GLY A 58 8.43 -3.63 8.32
CA GLY A 58 7.91 -2.93 7.15
C GLY A 58 8.97 -2.63 6.10
N LYS A 59 10.17 -2.25 6.52
CA LYS A 59 11.29 -1.97 5.60
C LYS A 59 11.78 -3.20 4.84
N SER A 60 11.54 -4.41 5.37
CA SER A 60 11.90 -5.67 4.71
C SER A 60 10.94 -6.10 3.60
N VAL A 61 9.76 -5.49 3.55
CA VAL A 61 8.71 -5.81 2.57
C VAL A 61 9.08 -5.27 1.20
N LYS A 62 8.87 -6.09 0.18
CA LYS A 62 9.05 -5.76 -1.23
C LYS A 62 7.76 -5.99 -1.98
N PHE A 63 7.23 -4.95 -2.62
CA PHE A 63 6.15 -5.13 -3.59
C PHE A 63 6.72 -5.78 -4.85
N VAL A 64 6.03 -6.79 -5.36
CA VAL A 64 6.43 -7.54 -6.56
C VAL A 64 5.39 -7.44 -7.68
N ASP A 65 4.12 -7.19 -7.35
CA ASP A 65 3.06 -6.98 -8.33
C ASP A 65 2.01 -5.99 -7.81
N ILE A 66 1.59 -5.06 -8.66
CA ILE A 66 0.44 -4.18 -8.39
C ILE A 66 -0.42 -4.15 -9.64
N SER A 67 -1.65 -4.61 -9.51
CA SER A 67 -2.61 -4.73 -10.61
C SER A 67 -3.98 -4.17 -10.22
N VAL A 68 -4.69 -3.63 -11.21
CA VAL A 68 -6.04 -3.08 -11.05
C VAL A 68 -6.91 -3.60 -12.19
N ASP A 69 -7.88 -4.43 -11.83
CA ASP A 69 -8.77 -5.06 -12.78
C ASP A 69 -10.21 -4.60 -12.56
N ARG A 70 -10.94 -4.41 -13.67
CA ARG A 70 -12.38 -4.28 -13.62
C ARG A 70 -13.00 -5.68 -13.64
N LYS A 71 -13.70 -6.05 -12.57
CA LYS A 71 -14.38 -7.34 -12.46
C LYS A 71 -15.80 -7.21 -13.00
N GLU A 72 -16.01 -7.64 -14.24
CA GLU A 72 -17.31 -7.63 -14.91
C GLU A 72 -18.37 -8.42 -14.12
N GLU A 73 -17.98 -9.54 -13.52
CA GLU A 73 -18.85 -10.38 -12.69
C GLU A 73 -19.31 -9.67 -11.39
N LYS A 74 -18.62 -8.61 -10.98
CA LYS A 74 -18.98 -7.76 -9.83
C LYS A 74 -19.57 -6.42 -10.27
N LYS A 75 -20.34 -6.41 -11.38
CA LYS A 75 -20.95 -5.21 -11.96
C LYS A 75 -19.92 -4.13 -12.34
N GLY A 76 -18.76 -4.57 -12.84
CA GLY A 76 -17.67 -3.67 -13.22
C GLY A 76 -16.97 -3.00 -12.04
N ARG A 77 -17.02 -3.60 -10.84
CA ARG A 77 -16.27 -3.10 -9.68
C ARG A 77 -14.77 -3.21 -9.95
N LEU A 78 -14.04 -2.14 -9.64
CA LEU A 78 -12.58 -2.15 -9.64
C LEU A 78 -12.08 -2.97 -8.45
N GLU A 79 -11.17 -3.89 -8.73
CA GLU A 79 -10.45 -4.69 -7.77
C GLU A 79 -8.97 -4.40 -7.95
N ALA A 80 -8.33 -3.91 -6.90
CA ALA A 80 -6.90 -3.70 -6.89
C ALA A 80 -6.25 -4.82 -6.07
N THR A 81 -5.18 -5.38 -6.61
CA THR A 81 -4.41 -6.46 -6.01
C THR A 81 -2.97 -5.99 -5.87
N THR A 82 -2.41 -6.20 -4.69
CA THR A 82 -1.03 -5.88 -4.38
C THR A 82 -0.39 -7.13 -3.79
N VAL A 83 0.71 -7.57 -4.40
CA VAL A 83 1.49 -8.72 -3.93
C VAL A 83 2.79 -8.19 -3.36
N ALA A 84 3.07 -8.58 -2.13
CA ALA A 84 4.29 -8.21 -1.43
C ALA A 84 4.95 -9.45 -0.83
N GLU A 85 6.28 -9.46 -0.84
CA GLU A 85 7.12 -10.53 -0.33
C GLU A 85 8.04 -9.99 0.75
N LEU A 86 8.36 -10.83 1.73
CA LEU A 86 9.41 -10.55 2.70
C LEU A 86 10.08 -11.85 3.14
N ILE A 87 11.31 -11.74 3.61
CA ILE A 87 12.02 -12.84 4.26
C ILE A 87 11.76 -12.72 5.76
N VAL A 88 11.21 -13.78 6.35
CA VAL A 88 10.99 -13.82 7.80
C VAL A 88 12.33 -13.95 8.52
N THR A 89 12.65 -12.96 9.34
CA THR A 89 13.88 -12.89 10.13
C THR A 89 13.61 -13.11 11.62
N LYS A 90 14.68 -13.34 12.40
CA LYS A 90 14.58 -13.70 13.83
C LYS A 90 13.83 -12.67 14.68
N ASP A 91 13.93 -11.39 14.33
CA ASP A 91 13.23 -10.27 14.99
C ASP A 91 11.71 -10.26 14.75
N MET A 92 11.21 -11.08 13.83
CA MET A 92 9.78 -11.25 13.57
C MET A 92 9.19 -12.48 14.26
N LEU A 93 10.03 -13.30 14.92
CA LEU A 93 9.59 -14.54 15.55
C LEU A 93 9.08 -14.30 16.97
N ASN A 94 8.09 -15.10 17.37
CA ASN A 94 7.67 -15.21 18.76
C ASN A 94 8.59 -16.18 19.54
N GLY A 95 8.32 -16.37 20.84
CA GLY A 95 9.09 -17.28 21.69
C GLY A 95 9.07 -18.76 21.26
N ALA A 96 8.16 -19.15 20.38
CA ALA A 96 8.08 -20.50 19.80
C ALA A 96 8.83 -20.62 18.45
N GLY A 97 9.48 -19.55 17.99
CA GLY A 97 10.19 -19.54 16.70
C GLY A 97 9.27 -19.43 15.48
N MET A 98 8.00 -19.06 15.67
CA MET A 98 7.02 -18.83 14.60
C MET A 98 6.86 -17.34 14.33
N LEU A 99 6.44 -16.96 13.12
CA LEU A 99 6.13 -15.56 12.80
C LEU A 99 5.10 -15.01 13.81
N HIS A 100 5.48 -13.94 14.51
CA HIS A 100 4.67 -13.35 15.57
C HIS A 100 3.36 -12.80 14.98
N GLY A 101 2.23 -13.11 15.60
CA GLY A 101 0.91 -12.68 15.10
C GLY A 101 0.79 -11.16 14.95
N GLY A 102 1.46 -10.39 15.81
CA GLY A 102 1.56 -8.94 15.67
C GLY A 102 2.32 -8.47 14.41
N CYS A 103 3.33 -9.21 13.95
CA CYS A 103 3.98 -8.93 12.66
C CYS A 103 3.02 -9.24 11.50
N VAL A 104 2.28 -10.35 11.56
CA VAL A 104 1.27 -10.68 10.55
C VAL A 104 0.20 -9.60 10.46
N ALA A 105 -0.36 -9.19 11.59
CA ALA A 105 -1.36 -8.13 11.64
C ALA A 105 -0.83 -6.80 11.10
N TYR A 106 0.39 -6.41 11.50
CA TYR A 106 1.07 -5.22 10.99
C TYR A 106 1.27 -5.27 9.46
N LEU A 107 1.67 -6.42 8.92
CA LEU A 107 1.86 -6.60 7.47
C LEU A 107 0.54 -6.51 6.71
N ILE A 108 -0.52 -7.15 7.21
CA ILE A 108 -1.85 -7.11 6.59
C ILE A 108 -2.40 -5.69 6.59
N ASP A 109 -2.28 -4.98 7.71
CA ASP A 109 -2.78 -3.61 7.85
C ASP A 109 -2.10 -2.67 6.84
N ASN A 110 -0.77 -2.69 6.82
CA ASN A 110 0.00 -1.79 5.96
C ASN A 110 -0.07 -2.13 4.47
N THR A 111 -0.28 -3.40 4.11
CA THR A 111 -0.51 -3.79 2.71
C THR A 111 -1.94 -3.48 2.24
N GLY A 112 -2.92 -3.45 3.15
CA GLY A 112 -4.31 -3.09 2.88
C GLY A 112 -4.56 -1.59 2.70
N VAL A 113 -3.83 -0.74 3.42
CA VAL A 113 -3.91 0.75 3.33
C VAL A 113 -3.65 1.28 1.91
N LEU A 114 -2.97 0.48 1.07
CA LEU A 114 -2.46 0.89 -0.24
C LEU A 114 -3.50 0.92 -1.37
N LEU A 115 -4.74 0.53 -1.07
CA LEU A 115 -5.86 0.59 -2.02
C LEU A 115 -6.52 1.99 -2.09
N LEU A 116 -6.23 2.88 -1.13
CA LEU A 116 -6.85 4.21 -1.04
C LEU A 116 -6.49 5.17 -2.20
N PRO A 117 -5.23 5.26 -2.66
CA PRO A 117 -4.87 6.18 -3.76
C PRO A 117 -5.52 5.80 -5.11
N LEU A 118 -5.90 4.53 -5.27
CA LEU A 118 -6.57 4.02 -6.46
C LEU A 118 -8.06 4.37 -6.50
N ALA A 119 -8.70 4.50 -5.34
CA ALA A 119 -10.11 4.87 -5.26
C ALA A 119 -10.35 6.35 -5.62
N THR A 120 -9.34 7.21 -5.48
CA THR A 120 -9.47 8.66 -5.71
C THR A 120 -9.01 9.12 -7.09
N ASN A 121 -8.08 8.41 -7.75
CA ASN A 121 -7.49 8.82 -9.04
C ASN A 121 -7.96 8.04 -10.28
N SER A 122 -8.95 7.14 -10.14
CA SER A 122 -9.44 6.34 -11.28
C SER A 122 -10.73 6.87 -11.95
N ILE A 123 -11.17 8.09 -11.63
CA ILE A 123 -12.30 8.74 -12.32
C ILE A 123 -12.00 10.23 -12.50
N GLY A 124 -11.10 10.52 -13.43
CA GLY A 124 -11.22 11.72 -14.27
C GLY A 124 -11.87 11.29 -15.60
N PRO A 125 -12.70 12.13 -16.23
CA PRO A 125 -13.29 11.81 -17.54
C PRO A 125 -12.23 11.55 -18.62
#